data_AF-A0A7X3UBN7-F1
#
_entry.id   AF-A0A7X3UBN7-F1
#
_cell.length_a   1.000
_cell.length_b   1.000
_cell.length_c   1.000
_cell.angle_alpha   90.00
_cell.angle_beta   90.00
_cell.angle_gamma   90.00
#
_symmetry.space_group_name_H-M   'P 1'
#
loop_
_entity.id
_entity.type
_entity.pdbx_description
1 polymer ?
#
loop_
_entity_poly.entity_id
_entity_poly.type
_entity_poly.pdbx_seq_one_letter_code
_entity_poly.pdbx_strand_id
1 'polypeptide(L)' 'MTDTPAPHIRLAHDDELPEGLRGRGDDFTRVFGHNAALFERWNEWYRPLIRDGAVSARLKEMVRLRVAQLNACDF' A
#
# COMPACT_ATOMS: atom_id res chain seq x y z
N MET A 1 -27.31 -14.19 -15.53
CA MET A 1 -26.23 -13.85 -14.57
C MET A 1 -25.50 -12.65 -15.14
N THR A 2 -25.73 -11.47 -14.59
CA THR A 2 -24.95 -10.27 -14.93
C THR A 2 -23.57 -10.41 -14.32
N ASP A 3 -22.58 -10.62 -15.18
CA ASP A 3 -21.16 -10.66 -14.85
C ASP A 3 -20.73 -9.27 -14.38
N THR A 4 -20.91 -9.00 -13.08
CA THR A 4 -20.44 -7.75 -12.48
C THR A 4 -18.96 -7.95 -12.22
N PRO A 5 -18.06 -7.22 -12.90
CA PRO A 5 -16.63 -7.37 -12.66
C PRO A 5 -16.36 -7.10 -11.18
N ALA A 6 -15.55 -7.97 -10.57
CA ALA A 6 -15.12 -7.79 -9.20
C ALA A 6 -14.48 -6.39 -9.05
N PRO A 7 -14.68 -5.72 -7.90
CA PRO A 7 -14.01 -4.45 -7.65
C PRO A 7 -12.50 -4.68 -7.76
N HIS A 8 -11.86 -3.99 -8.70
CA HIS A 8 -10.43 -4.05 -8.91
C HIS A 8 -9.81 -2.75 -8.40
N ILE A 9 -8.66 -2.88 -7.76
CA ILE A 9 -7.86 -1.74 -7.37
C ILE A 9 -7.31 -1.10 -8.65
N ARG A 10 -7.61 0.19 -8.86
CA ARG A 10 -7.08 0.95 -10.00
C ARG A 10 -5.62 1.32 -9.74
N LEU A 11 -4.75 1.00 -10.70
CA LEU A 11 -3.34 1.41 -10.70
C LEU A 11 -3.19 2.68 -11.55
N ALA A 12 -2.55 3.70 -10.98
CA ALA A 12 -2.29 4.97 -11.66
C ALA A 12 -1.19 4.81 -12.73
N HIS A 13 -1.42 5.40 -13.89
CA HIS A 13 -0.40 5.57 -14.92
C HIS A 13 0.66 6.59 -14.49
N ASP A 14 1.79 6.60 -15.19
CA ASP A 14 2.96 7.39 -14.79
C ASP A 14 2.72 8.91 -14.89
N ASP A 15 1.90 9.33 -15.84
CA ASP A 15 1.48 10.71 -16.04
C ASP A 15 0.55 11.22 -14.92
N GLU A 16 -0.15 10.32 -14.23
CA GLU A 16 -0.98 10.61 -13.06
C GLU A 16 -0.16 10.78 -11.76
N LEU A 17 1.13 10.42 -11.78
CA LEU A 17 1.99 10.51 -10.61
C LEU A 17 2.74 11.86 -10.55
N PRO A 18 2.96 12.40 -9.33
CA PRO A 18 3.90 13.49 -9.09
C PRO A 18 5.29 13.13 -9.62
N GLU A 19 6.05 14.12 -10.08
CA GLU A 19 7.35 13.93 -10.72
C GLU A 19 8.30 13.00 -9.93
N GLY A 20 8.40 13.18 -8.61
CA GLY A 20 9.26 12.35 -7.75
C GLY A 20 8.81 10.90 -7.54
N LEU A 21 7.60 10.54 -7.99
CA LEU A 21 7.04 9.19 -7.90
C LEU A 21 6.93 8.50 -9.27
N ARG A 22 7.17 9.22 -10.37
CA ARG A 22 7.20 8.66 -11.73
C ARG A 22 8.26 7.57 -11.87
N GLY A 23 8.01 6.58 -12.71
CA GLY A 23 8.86 5.41 -12.93
C GLY A 23 8.80 4.34 -11.83
N ARG A 24 8.11 4.58 -10.70
CA ARG A 24 7.95 3.56 -9.65
C ARG A 24 6.94 2.50 -10.06
N GLY A 25 7.32 1.23 -9.97
CA GLY A 25 6.48 0.10 -10.37
C GLY A 25 5.75 -0.59 -9.22
N ASP A 26 5.99 -0.20 -7.97
CA ASP A 26 5.34 -0.86 -6.83
C ASP A 26 3.86 -0.48 -6.73
N ASP A 27 3.03 -1.47 -6.45
CA ASP A 27 1.57 -1.32 -6.39
C ASP A 27 1.15 -0.29 -5.35
N PHE A 28 1.84 -0.17 -4.21
CA PHE A 28 1.52 0.84 -3.21
C PHE A 28 1.63 2.26 -3.79
N THR A 29 2.71 2.56 -4.51
CA THR A 29 2.85 3.84 -5.23
C THR A 29 1.83 3.97 -6.36
N ARG A 30 1.55 2.91 -7.11
CA ARG A 30 0.56 2.95 -8.20
C ARG A 30 -0.86 3.19 -7.70
N VAL A 31 -1.20 2.71 -6.51
CA VAL A 31 -2.53 2.88 -5.91
C VAL A 31 -2.67 4.25 -5.26
N PHE A 32 -1.70 4.68 -4.45
CA PHE A 32 -1.86 5.88 -3.61
C PHE A 32 -1.09 7.10 -4.11
N GLY A 33 -0.12 6.92 -5.01
CA GLY A 33 0.84 7.97 -5.40
C GLY A 33 0.23 9.16 -6.14
N HIS A 34 -0.92 8.98 -6.79
CA HIS A 34 -1.67 10.09 -7.41
C HIS A 34 -2.21 11.09 -6.36
N ASN A 35 -2.33 10.68 -5.10
CA ASN A 35 -2.64 11.54 -3.95
C ASN A 35 -1.40 11.69 -3.07
N ALA A 36 -0.47 12.54 -3.50
CA ALA A 36 0.83 12.76 -2.85
C ALA A 36 0.70 13.04 -1.34
N ALA A 37 -0.24 13.91 -0.96
CA ALA A 37 -0.42 14.29 0.44
C ALA A 37 -0.88 13.11 1.33
N LEU A 38 -1.75 12.23 0.82
CA LEU A 38 -2.13 11.01 1.53
C LEU A 38 -0.96 10.01 1.57
N PHE A 39 -0.28 9.81 0.45
CA PHE A 39 0.86 8.91 0.31
C PHE A 39 1.99 9.27 1.29
N GLU A 40 2.31 10.55 1.40
CA GLU A 40 3.33 11.08 2.32
C GLU A 40 2.93 10.85 3.78
N ARG A 41 1.72 11.27 4.18
CA ARG A 41 1.23 11.06 5.56
C ARG A 41 1.18 9.58 5.93
N TRP A 42 0.77 8.71 5.01
CA TRP A 42 0.79 7.28 5.24
C TRP A 42 2.22 6.76 5.48
N ASN A 43 3.19 7.18 4.65
CA ASN A 43 4.59 6.81 4.83
C ASN A 43 5.16 7.31 6.16
N GLU A 44 4.88 8.56 6.55
CA GLU A 44 5.32 9.14 7.82
C GLU A 44 4.82 8.33 9.01
N TRP A 45 3.56 7.90 8.96
CA TRP A 45 2.97 7.05 10.00
C TRP A 45 3.50 5.61 9.96
N TYR A 46 3.62 5.00 8.78
CA TYR A 46 3.88 3.57 8.63
C TYR A 46 5.36 3.19 8.76
N ARG A 47 6.29 4.04 8.30
CA ARG A 47 7.73 3.73 8.31
C ARG A 47 8.29 3.45 9.72
N PRO A 48 7.98 4.27 10.75
CA PRO A 48 8.44 4.00 12.11
C PRO A 48 7.91 2.66 12.64
N LEU A 49 6.64 2.34 12.34
CA LEU A 49 6.03 1.08 12.77
C LEU A 49 6.78 -0.13 12.22
N ILE A 50 7.25 -0.10 10.97
CA ILE A 50 8.01 -1.20 10.39
C ILE A 50 9.45 -1.25 10.92
N ARG A 51 10.12 -0.10 10.98
CA ARG A 51 11.58 -0.04 11.18
C ARG A 51 12.01 0.01 12.64
N ASP A 52 11.21 0.63 13.50
CA ASP A 52 11.63 1.00 14.85
C ASP A 52 10.87 0.27 15.97
N GLY A 53 11.36 0.33 17.20
CA GLY A 53 10.68 -0.24 18.38
C GLY A 53 11.21 -1.61 18.84
N ALA A 54 10.54 -2.16 19.85
CA ALA A 54 11.07 -3.29 20.64
C ALA A 54 10.91 -4.68 19.99
N VAL A 55 10.04 -4.80 19.00
CA VAL A 55 9.75 -6.09 18.34
C VAL A 55 10.52 -6.22 17.02
N SER A 56 10.96 -7.43 16.71
CA SER A 56 11.71 -7.70 15.49
C SER A 56 10.87 -7.45 14.22
N ALA A 57 11.54 -7.06 13.12
CA ALA A 57 10.88 -6.89 11.82
C ALA A 57 10.10 -8.14 11.38
N ARG A 58 10.65 -9.33 11.64
CA ARG A 58 9.99 -10.61 11.35
C ARG A 58 8.66 -10.76 12.11
N LEU A 59 8.65 -10.44 13.41
CA LEU A 59 7.41 -10.54 14.20
C LEU A 59 6.35 -9.55 13.69
N LYS A 60 6.74 -8.33 13.33
CA LYS A 60 5.83 -7.34 12.74
C LYS A 60 5.22 -7.82 11.43
N GLU A 61 6.01 -8.47 10.58
CA GLU A 61 5.51 -9.07 9.33
C GLU A 61 4.50 -10.19 9.62
N MET A 62 4.80 -11.11 10.54
CA MET A 62 3.87 -12.17 10.91
C MET A 62 2.53 -11.63 11.45
N VAL A 63 2.58 -10.57 12.26
CA VAL A 63 1.36 -9.90 12.76
C VAL A 63 0.59 -9.26 11.61
N ARG A 64 1.25 -8.54 10.69
CA ARG A 64 0.60 -7.92 9.52
C ARG A 64 -0.08 -8.95 8.63
N LEU A 65 0.59 -10.05 8.30
CA LEU A 65 0.01 -11.15 7.53
C LEU A 65 -1.20 -11.75 8.24
N ARG A 66 -1.13 -11.96 9.57
CA ARG A 66 -2.26 -12.49 10.32
C ARG A 66 -3.45 -11.52 10.33
N VAL A 67 -3.21 -10.22 10.49
CA VAL A 67 -4.27 -9.20 10.43
C VAL A 67 -4.88 -9.14 9.02
N ALA A 68 -4.07 -9.19 7.96
CA ALA A 68 -4.54 -9.22 6.58
C ALA A 68 -5.46 -10.43 6.32
N GLN A 69 -5.03 -11.63 6.75
CA GLN A 69 -5.85 -12.85 6.66
C GLN A 69 -7.19 -12.72 7.38
N LEU A 70 -7.19 -12.14 8.59
CA LEU A 70 -8.43 -11.93 9.37
C LEU A 70 -9.40 -10.96 8.71
N ASN A 71 -8.90 -10.09 7.82
CA ASN A 71 -9.70 -9.10 7.09
C ASN A 71 -9.95 -9.49 5.63
N ALA A 72 -9.60 -10.71 5.21
CA ALA A 72 -9.65 -11.14 3.81
C ALA A 72 -8.99 -10.13 2.85
N CYS A 73 -7.86 -9.57 3.27
CA CYS A 73 -7.03 -8.70 2.43
C CYS A 73 -6.09 -9.58 1.60
N ASP A 74 -6.45 -9.77 0.33
CA ASP A 74 -5.77 -10.69 -0.60
C ASP A 74 -4.60 -10.06 -1.36
N PHE A 75 -4.49 -8.74 -1.32
CA PHE A 75 -3.38 -7.97 -1.88
C PHE A 75 -2.13 -8.11 -0.99
#